data_AF-A0A7W1Q5D2-F1
#
_entry.id   AF-A0A7W1Q5D2-F1
#
_cell.length_a   1.000
_cell.length_b   1.000
_cell.length_c   1.000
_cell.angle_alpha   90.00
_cell.angle_beta   90.00
_cell.angle_gamma   90.00
#
_symmetry.space_group_name_H-M   'P 1'
#
loop_
_entity.id
_entity.type
_entity.pdbx_description
1 polymer ?
#
loop_
_entity_poly.entity_id
_entity_poly.type
_entity_poly.pdbx_seq_one_letter_code
_entity_poly.pdbx_strand_id
1 'polypeptide(L)'
;MKRFNNATRALLGCAFLTLAVAGVGQVSEAWVARYNGPGNSGDVATKLAVDAAGNVYVTGYSVGVGSSADYATIRYDSNGNQLWVARYN
;
A
#
# COMPACT_ATOMS: atom_id res chain seq x y z
N MET A 1 60.10 -27.67 -26.51
CA MET A 1 59.16 -26.63 -26.01
C MET A 1 58.40 -26.12 -27.23
N LYS A 2 57.21 -26.69 -27.47
CA LYS A 2 55.84 -26.19 -27.17
C LYS A 2 55.37 -25.15 -28.20
N ARG A 3 54.27 -25.52 -28.86
CA ARG A 3 53.70 -25.04 -30.13
C ARG A 3 53.10 -23.64 -30.01
N PHE A 4 53.20 -22.86 -31.10
CA PHE A 4 52.52 -21.58 -31.30
C PHE A 4 51.05 -21.82 -31.65
N ASN A 5 50.12 -21.15 -30.96
CA ASN A 5 48.70 -21.09 -31.33
C ASN A 5 48.35 -19.70 -31.87
N ASN A 6 47.91 -19.68 -33.13
CA ASN A 6 47.20 -18.57 -33.76
C ASN A 6 45.71 -18.63 -33.41
N ALA A 7 45.06 -17.50 -33.12
CA ALA A 7 43.79 -17.11 -33.75
C ALA A 7 43.36 -15.70 -33.26
N THR A 8 43.38 -14.63 -34.06
CA THR A 8 42.44 -14.21 -35.13
C THR A 8 41.23 -13.40 -34.63
N ARG A 9 41.36 -12.06 -34.69
CA ARG A 9 40.42 -11.03 -35.24
C ARG A 9 38.97 -10.92 -34.70
N ALA A 10 38.59 -9.74 -34.23
CA ALA A 10 37.65 -8.79 -34.90
C ALA A 10 37.04 -7.76 -33.92
N LEU A 11 37.12 -6.47 -34.25
CA LEU A 11 36.25 -5.42 -33.69
C LEU A 11 34.87 -5.49 -34.37
N LEU A 12 33.77 -5.42 -33.62
CA LEU A 12 32.46 -4.89 -34.05
C LEU A 12 31.55 -4.71 -32.82
N GLY A 13 30.69 -3.70 -32.89
CA GLY A 13 29.97 -3.12 -31.76
C GLY A 13 28.71 -3.85 -31.30
N CYS A 14 28.11 -3.25 -30.26
CA CYS A 14 26.74 -3.41 -29.77
C CYS A 14 26.33 -4.78 -29.20
N ALA A 15 26.33 -4.86 -27.87
CA ALA A 15 25.29 -5.58 -27.13
C ALA A 15 25.14 -4.99 -25.72
N PHE A 16 24.45 -3.84 -25.61
CA PHE A 16 23.81 -3.48 -24.34
C PHE A 16 22.66 -4.48 -24.15
N LEU A 17 22.84 -5.45 -23.26
CA LEU A 17 21.73 -6.30 -22.83
C LEU A 17 20.92 -5.52 -21.78
N THR A 18 20.13 -4.55 -22.23
CA THR A 18 19.01 -4.08 -21.41
C THR A 18 17.89 -5.09 -21.59
N LEU A 19 17.73 -5.99 -20.63
CA LEU A 19 16.46 -6.69 -20.47
C LEU A 19 15.45 -5.64 -20.01
N ALA A 20 14.82 -4.95 -20.96
CA ALA A 20 13.62 -4.18 -20.70
C ALA A 20 12.52 -5.19 -20.36
N VAL A 21 12.43 -5.60 -19.10
CA VAL A 21 11.14 -6.01 -18.58
C VAL A 21 10.29 -4.76 -18.67
N ALA A 22 9.38 -4.73 -19.64
CA ALA A 22 8.22 -3.87 -19.57
C ALA A 22 7.48 -4.30 -18.30
N GLY A 23 7.88 -3.72 -17.18
CA GLY A 23 7.20 -3.86 -15.92
C GLY A 23 5.85 -3.20 -16.14
N VAL A 24 4.86 -4.00 -16.50
CA VAL A 24 3.48 -3.67 -16.13
C VAL A 24 3.58 -3.40 -14.63
N GLY A 25 3.48 -2.13 -14.24
CA GLY A 25 3.41 -1.73 -12.85
C GLY A 25 2.11 -2.29 -12.31
N GLN A 26 2.15 -3.57 -11.91
CA GLN A 26 1.01 -4.20 -11.27
C GLN A 26 0.82 -3.45 -9.96
N VAL A 27 -0.36 -2.85 -9.80
CA VAL A 27 -0.74 -2.26 -8.51
C VAL A 27 -0.73 -3.39 -7.49
N SER A 28 0.19 -3.30 -6.53
CA SER A 28 0.23 -4.15 -5.35
C SER A 28 -0.52 -3.43 -4.24
N GLU A 29 -1.43 -4.13 -3.57
CA GLU A 29 -2.13 -3.61 -2.39
C GLU A 29 -1.10 -3.29 -1.30
N ALA A 30 -1.02 -2.02 -0.89
CA ALA A 30 -0.10 -1.60 0.16
C ALA A 30 -0.55 -2.14 1.53
N TRP A 31 -1.83 -1.93 1.87
CA TRP A 31 -2.45 -2.43 3.09
C TRP A 31 -3.98 -2.38 3.00
N VAL A 32 -4.63 -3.19 3.84
CA VAL A 32 -6.07 -3.16 4.11
C VAL A 32 -6.30 -3.12 5.60
N ALA A 33 -7.11 -2.16 6.04
CA ALA A 33 -7.60 -2.06 7.41
C ALA A 33 -9.12 -2.23 7.42
N ARG A 34 -9.63 -3.04 8.36
CA ARG A 34 -11.05 -3.18 8.64
C ARG A 34 -11.30 -2.77 10.08
N TYR A 35 -12.26 -1.88 10.26
CA TYR A 35 -12.71 -1.48 11.58
C TYR A 35 -13.96 -2.26 11.95
N ASN A 36 -13.98 -2.81 13.16
CA ASN A 36 -15.16 -3.39 13.78
C ASN A 36 -15.45 -2.61 15.07
N GLY A 37 -16.61 -1.96 15.11
CA GLY A 37 -17.05 -1.17 16.26
C GLY A 37 -17.34 -2.02 17.50
N PRO A 38 -17.49 -1.39 18.68
CA PRO A 38 -17.74 -2.11 19.92
C PRO A 38 -19.11 -2.79 19.96
N GLY A 39 -20.09 -2.35 19.15
CA GLY A 39 -21.36 -3.03 18.96
C GLY A 39 -21.28 -4.32 18.14
N ASN A 40 -20.13 -4.65 17.56
CA ASN A 40 -19.90 -5.83 16.71
C ASN A 40 -21.00 -5.99 15.64
N SER A 41 -21.33 -4.88 14.99
CA SER A 41 -22.47 -4.75 14.08
C SER A 41 -22.08 -3.84 12.91
N GLY A 42 -23.02 -3.09 12.33
CA GLY A 42 -22.78 -2.28 11.15
C GLY A 42 -21.76 -1.17 11.36
N ASP A 43 -20.74 -1.14 10.49
CA ASP A 43 -19.72 -0.09 10.39
C ASP A 43 -19.66 0.42 8.94
N VAL A 44 -19.86 1.73 8.75
CA VAL A 44 -19.95 2.34 7.42
C VAL A 44 -19.02 3.54 7.33
N ALA A 45 -18.01 3.45 6.47
CA ALA A 45 -17.19 4.59 6.09
C ALA A 45 -17.95 5.50 5.10
N THR A 46 -17.92 6.81 5.32
CA THR A 46 -18.65 7.79 4.49
C THR A 46 -17.75 8.82 3.81
N LYS A 47 -16.60 9.12 4.42
CA LYS A 47 -15.62 10.10 3.93
C LYS A 47 -14.22 9.66 4.36
N LEU A 48 -13.22 10.08 3.59
CA LEU A 48 -11.82 9.98 3.96
C LEU A 48 -11.02 11.23 3.56
N ALA A 49 -9.93 11.50 4.27
CA ALA A 49 -8.95 12.53 3.93
C ALA A 49 -7.53 12.01 4.24
N VAL A 50 -6.52 12.57 3.56
CA VAL A 50 -5.11 12.23 3.77
C VAL A 50 -4.34 13.50 4.08
N ASP A 51 -3.51 13.49 5.13
CA ASP A 51 -2.64 14.63 5.45
C ASP A 51 -1.29 14.60 4.71
N ALA A 52 -0.50 15.66 4.85
CA ALA A 52 0.78 15.79 4.18
C ALA A 52 1.84 14.76 4.63
N ALA A 53 1.64 14.10 5.77
CA ALA A 53 2.50 13.02 6.26
C ALA A 53 2.00 11.63 5.80
N GLY A 54 0.92 11.58 5.01
CA GLY A 54 0.35 10.33 4.50
C GLY A 54 -0.54 9.61 5.50
N ASN A 55 -0.95 10.24 6.61
CA ASN A 55 -1.92 9.62 7.50
C ASN A 55 -3.32 9.70 6.89
N VAL A 56 -4.05 8.59 6.98
CA VAL A 56 -5.40 8.46 6.45
C VAL A 56 -6.42 8.61 7.58
N TYR A 57 -7.36 9.52 7.41
CA TYR A 57 -8.47 9.76 8.33
C TYR A 57 -9.74 9.25 7.67
N VAL A 58 -10.43 8.31 8.30
CA VAL A 58 -11.70 7.74 7.82
C VAL A 58 -12.79 8.10 8.81
N THR A 59 -13.92 8.59 8.33
CA THR A 59 -15.07 8.92 9.19
C THR A 59 -16.37 8.34 8.66
N GLY A 60 -17.29 8.05 9.57
CA GLY A 60 -18.62 7.54 9.24
C GLY A 60 -19.39 7.11 10.47
N TYR A 61 -20.21 6.07 10.31
CA TYR A 61 -21.11 5.57 11.34
C TYR A 61 -20.67 4.20 11.81
N SER A 62 -20.83 3.93 13.09
CA SER A 62 -20.52 2.63 13.69
C SER A 62 -21.45 2.34 14.84
N VAL A 63 -22.01 1.14 14.90
CA VAL A 63 -22.91 0.75 15.99
C VAL A 63 -22.13 0.60 17.31
N GLY A 64 -22.61 1.25 18.36
CA GLY A 64 -22.04 1.17 19.72
C GLY A 64 -22.70 0.10 20.59
N VAL A 65 -22.12 -0.14 21.78
CA VAL A 65 -22.76 -1.02 22.78
C VAL A 65 -23.89 -0.25 23.46
N GLY A 66 -25.13 -0.70 23.27
CA GLY A 66 -26.30 -0.06 23.86
C GLY A 66 -26.69 1.28 23.22
N SER A 67 -26.04 1.67 22.11
CA SER A 67 -26.43 2.79 21.26
C SER A 67 -26.77 2.30 19.86
N SER A 68 -27.36 3.19 19.05
CA SER A 68 -27.55 2.97 17.62
C SER A 68 -26.26 3.30 16.85
N ALA A 69 -26.36 4.09 15.78
CA ALA A 69 -25.20 4.57 15.05
C ALA A 69 -24.51 5.73 15.79
N ASP A 70 -23.28 5.52 16.23
CA ASP A 70 -22.38 6.57 16.70
C ASP A 70 -21.57 7.12 15.51
N TYR A 71 -21.09 8.35 15.62
CA TYR A 71 -20.02 8.83 14.75
C TYR A 71 -18.69 8.21 15.16
N ALA A 72 -17.93 7.74 14.18
CA ALA A 72 -16.58 7.25 14.38
C ALA A 72 -15.60 7.89 13.40
N THR A 73 -14.47 8.36 13.90
CA THR A 73 -13.32 8.76 13.10
C THR A 73 -12.11 7.94 13.51
N ILE A 74 -11.37 7.43 12.53
CA ILE A 74 -10.19 6.60 12.72
C ILE A 74 -9.05 7.22 11.95
N ARG A 75 -7.87 7.27 12.57
CA ARG A 75 -6.62 7.66 11.89
C ARG A 75 -5.73 6.45 11.74
N TYR A 76 -5.23 6.23 10.53
CA TYR A 76 -4.19 5.28 10.19
C TYR A 76 -2.92 6.01 9.78
N ASP A 77 -1.75 5.45 10.07
CA ASP A 77 -0.49 5.93 9.49
C ASP A 77 -0.37 5.52 8.01
N SER A 78 0.72 5.94 7.35
CA SER A 78 0.97 5.62 5.94
C SER A 78 1.12 4.12 5.65
N ASN A 79 1.39 3.31 6.67
CA ASN A 79 1.56 1.86 6.58
C ASN A 79 0.26 1.10 6.94
N GLY A 80 -0.83 1.81 7.25
CA GLY A 80 -2.12 1.23 7.60
C GLY A 80 -2.26 0.87 9.09
N ASN A 81 -1.33 1.27 9.96
CA ASN A 81 -1.47 1.03 11.39
C ASN A 81 -2.48 2.00 11.98
N GLN A 82 -3.45 1.48 12.75
CA GLN A 82 -4.40 2.33 13.46
C GLN A 82 -3.68 3.10 14.57
N LEU A 83 -3.70 4.44 14.48
CA LEU A 83 -3.12 5.33 15.47
C LEU A 83 -4.10 5.65 16.59
N TRP A 84 -5.36 5.97 16.23
CA TRP A 84 -6.43 6.23 17.20
C TRP A 84 -7.82 6.07 16.60
N VAL A 85 -8.80 5.97 17.49
CA VAL A 85 -10.23 5.99 17.19
C VAL A 85 -10.91 7.00 18.11
N ALA A 86 -11.71 7.90 17.54
CA ALA A 86 -12.59 8.82 18.26
C ALA A 86 -14.04 8.45 17.94
N ARG A 87 -14.88 8.38 18.97
CA ARG A 87 -16.31 8.02 18.85
C ARG A 87 -17.19 9.04 19.58
N TYR A 88 -18.38 9.29 19.05
CA TYR A 88 -19.36 10.22 19.59
C TYR A 88 -20.78 9.65 19.43
N ASN A 89 -21.51 9.55 20.55
CA ASN A 89 -22.86 9.01 20.66
C ASN A 89 -23.94 10.10 20.73
#